data_AF-A0A3D2M971-F1
#
_entry.id   AF-A0A3D2M971-F1
#
_cell.length_a   1.000
_cell.length_b   1.000
_cell.length_c   1.000
_cell.angle_alpha   90.00
_cell.angle_beta   90.00
_cell.angle_gamma   90.00
#
_symmetry.space_group_name_H-M   'P 1'
#
loop_
_entity.id
_entity.type
_entity.pdbx_description
1 polymer ?
#
loop_
_entity_poly.entity_id
_entity_poly.type
_entity_poly.pdbx_seq_one_letter_code
_entity_poly.pdbx_strand_id
1 'polypeptide(L)'
;MKVVFVLVGLFFFAGCQSVDPLSGERDPKNPWWSLEFFAPLYMTGWVEASWVEDVHGKLFDHGTGGIIGTGNYGYDRELARGWPRGKSGGIHGVVGADLPRRVYVRWQSIVEPQTYRVWIDIPEE
;
A
#
# COMPACT_ATOMS: atom_id res chain seq x y z
N MET A 1 7.02 -7.05 57.05
CA MET A 1 5.62 -7.10 56.58
C MET A 1 5.22 -5.86 55.77
N LYS A 2 5.41 -4.62 56.26
CA LYS A 2 5.08 -3.38 55.52
C LYS A 2 5.70 -3.25 54.12
N VAL A 3 6.98 -3.61 53.97
CA VAL A 3 7.71 -3.53 52.68
C VAL A 3 7.12 -4.46 51.62
N VAL A 4 6.63 -5.63 52.02
CA VAL A 4 5.98 -6.60 51.12
C VAL A 4 4.65 -6.05 50.60
N PHE A 5 3.85 -5.40 51.46
CA PHE A 5 2.60 -4.76 51.03
C PHE A 5 2.83 -3.58 50.08
N VAL A 6 3.92 -2.82 50.27
CA VAL A 6 4.30 -1.72 49.36
C VAL A 6 4.73 -2.26 47.99
N LEU A 7 5.54 -3.31 47.96
CA LEU A 7 5.97 -3.97 46.72
C LEU A 7 4.81 -4.60 45.95
N VAL A 8 3.88 -5.26 46.66
CA VAL A 8 2.67 -5.83 46.06
C VAL A 8 1.76 -4.71 45.54
N GLY A 9 1.60 -3.61 46.27
CA GLY A 9 0.85 -2.43 45.81
C GLY A 9 1.41 -1.83 44.52
N LEU A 10 2.74 -1.64 44.45
CA LEU A 10 3.42 -1.18 43.23
C LEU A 10 3.23 -2.12 42.04
N PHE A 11 3.19 -3.44 42.27
CA PHE A 11 2.93 -4.43 41.22
C PHE A 11 1.50 -4.33 40.66
N PHE A 12 0.50 -4.06 41.52
CA PHE A 12 -0.89 -3.89 41.08
C PHE A 12 -1.13 -2.57 40.32
N PHE A 13 -0.36 -1.51 40.61
CA PHE A 13 -0.47 -0.23 39.89
C PHE A 13 0.30 -0.20 38.55
N ALA A 14 1.22 -1.14 38.30
CA ALA A 14 1.94 -1.24 37.03
C ALA A 14 1.10 -1.82 35.88
N GLY A 15 -0.08 -2.40 36.17
CA GLY A 15 -0.96 -3.01 35.16
C GLY A 15 -1.69 -2.04 34.23
N CYS A 16 -1.62 -0.72 34.48
CA CYS A 16 -2.26 0.30 33.65
C CYS A 16 -1.34 0.91 32.59
N GLN A 17 -0.19 0.31 32.28
CA GLN A 17 0.68 0.83 31.22
C GLN A 17 0.14 0.53 29.82
N SER A 18 -0.28 1.61 29.17
CA SER A 18 -0.12 1.92 27.74
C SER A 18 -0.51 0.83 26.74
N VAL A 19 -1.80 0.60 26.58
CA VAL A 19 -2.28 0.17 25.26
C VAL A 19 -2.48 1.47 24.48
N ASP A 20 -1.62 1.73 23.50
CA ASP A 20 -1.89 2.80 22.53
C ASP A 20 -3.07 2.34 21.67
N PRO A 21 -4.27 2.95 21.83
CA PRO A 21 -5.46 2.53 21.09
C PRO A 21 -5.34 2.80 19.59
N LEU A 22 -4.33 3.56 19.14
CA LEU A 22 -4.06 3.84 17.73
C LEU A 22 -2.96 2.95 17.14
N SER A 23 -2.29 2.13 17.94
CA SER A 23 -1.20 1.27 17.46
C SER A 23 -1.64 0.23 16.43
N GLY A 24 -2.92 -0.18 16.43
CA GLY A 24 -3.45 -1.24 15.56
C GLY A 24 -2.80 -2.62 15.77
N GLU A 25 -1.94 -2.78 16.77
CA GLU A 25 -1.12 -3.99 16.98
C GLU A 25 -1.98 -5.24 17.20
N ARG A 26 -3.19 -5.06 17.74
CA ARG A 26 -4.16 -6.12 18.01
C ARG A 26 -5.38 -6.08 17.10
N ASP A 27 -5.40 -5.23 16.08
CA ASP A 27 -6.54 -5.15 15.18
C ASP A 27 -6.68 -6.45 14.38
N PRO A 28 -7.93 -6.92 14.12
CA PRO A 28 -8.15 -8.08 13.27
C PRO A 28 -7.56 -7.86 11.89
N LYS A 29 -6.44 -8.54 11.59
CA LYS A 29 -5.80 -8.45 10.27
C LYS A 29 -6.52 -9.39 9.29
N ASN A 30 -6.97 -8.84 8.17
CA ASN A 30 -7.38 -9.67 7.02
C ASN A 30 -6.12 -10.43 6.55
N PRO A 31 -6.19 -11.71 6.13
CA PRO A 31 -4.99 -12.49 5.79
C PRO A 31 -4.31 -12.03 4.49
N TRP A 32 -4.87 -11.02 3.83
CA TRP A 32 -4.46 -10.48 2.55
C TRP A 32 -4.96 -9.03 2.40
N TRP A 33 -4.24 -8.25 1.61
CA TRP A 33 -4.59 -6.91 1.17
C TRP A 33 -4.29 -6.77 -0.33
N SER A 34 -4.72 -5.71 -1.02
CA SER A 34 -4.47 -5.52 -2.46
C SER A 34 -3.49 -4.40 -2.75
N LEU A 35 -2.62 -4.61 -3.74
CA LEU A 35 -1.80 -3.56 -4.34
C LEU A 35 -2.30 -3.32 -5.76
N GLU A 36 -2.78 -2.10 -6.01
CA GLU A 36 -3.50 -1.78 -7.23
C GLU A 36 -2.85 -0.61 -7.96
N PHE A 37 -2.73 -0.74 -9.28
CA PHE A 37 -2.15 0.30 -10.13
C PHE A 37 -3.22 0.83 -11.07
N PHE A 38 -3.38 2.15 -11.08
CA PHE A 38 -4.30 2.84 -11.97
C PHE A 38 -3.63 4.04 -12.58
N ALA A 39 -3.90 4.27 -13.86
CA ALA A 39 -3.61 5.54 -14.51
C ALA A 39 -4.92 6.17 -15.00
N PRO A 40 -4.94 7.50 -15.12
CA PRO A 40 -6.01 8.18 -15.82
C PRO A 40 -6.15 7.70 -17.27
N LEU A 41 -7.38 7.74 -17.78
CA LEU A 41 -7.67 7.38 -19.17
C LEU A 41 -6.82 8.20 -20.14
N TYR A 42 -6.41 7.55 -21.24
CA TYR A 42 -5.50 8.08 -22.25
C TYR A 42 -4.05 8.30 -21.77
N MET A 43 -3.75 7.99 -20.51
CA MET A 43 -2.39 7.91 -19.99
C MET A 43 -1.93 6.47 -19.93
N THR A 44 -1.99 5.82 -21.09
CA THR A 44 -1.72 4.39 -21.18
C THR A 44 -0.29 4.08 -20.74
N GLY A 45 -0.17 3.09 -19.87
CA GLY A 45 1.10 2.54 -19.46
C GLY A 45 0.99 1.04 -19.21
N TRP A 46 2.13 0.39 -19.02
CA TRP A 46 2.21 -1.02 -18.68
C TRP A 46 3.06 -1.19 -17.43
N VAL A 47 2.45 -1.65 -16.34
CA VAL A 47 3.14 -1.98 -15.09
C VAL A 47 3.76 -3.35 -15.23
N GLU A 48 5.06 -3.38 -15.50
CA GLU A 48 5.78 -4.62 -15.80
C GLU A 48 6.10 -5.43 -14.55
N ALA A 49 6.39 -4.75 -13.43
CA ALA A 49 6.77 -5.43 -12.18
C ALA A 49 6.53 -4.57 -10.94
N SER A 50 6.25 -5.24 -9.83
CA SER A 50 6.04 -4.62 -8.52
C SER A 50 6.51 -5.55 -7.41
N TRP A 51 7.06 -4.95 -6.35
CA TRP A 51 7.45 -5.66 -5.13
C TRP A 51 6.96 -4.90 -3.92
N VAL A 52 6.75 -5.64 -2.83
CA VAL A 52 6.40 -5.10 -1.53
C VAL A 52 7.48 -5.52 -0.54
N GLU A 53 8.00 -4.56 0.23
CA GLU A 53 8.69 -4.89 1.47
C GLU A 53 7.77 -4.57 2.64
N ASP A 54 7.54 -5.56 3.51
CA ASP A 54 6.71 -5.37 4.70
C ASP A 54 7.48 -4.69 5.85
N VAL A 55 6.75 -4.39 6.94
CA VAL A 55 7.30 -3.83 8.18
C VAL A 55 8.38 -4.71 8.84
N HIS A 56 8.45 -5.99 8.51
CA HIS A 56 9.47 -6.93 9.00
C HIS A 56 10.68 -7.05 8.06
N GLY A 57 10.71 -6.28 6.97
CA GLY A 57 11.77 -6.27 5.99
C GLY A 57 11.75 -7.43 4.99
N LYS A 58 10.65 -8.20 4.95
CA LYS A 58 10.48 -9.31 4.02
C LYS A 58 9.99 -8.79 2.68
N LEU A 59 10.63 -9.25 1.61
CA LEU A 59 10.31 -8.88 0.24
C LEU A 59 9.34 -9.87 -0.40
N PHE A 60 8.29 -9.36 -1.03
CA PHE A 60 7.27 -10.11 -1.74
C PHE A 60 7.22 -9.64 -3.19
N ASP A 61 7.27 -10.59 -4.12
CA ASP A 61 7.04 -10.33 -5.54
C ASP A 61 5.53 -10.29 -5.79
N HIS A 62 5.03 -9.11 -6.16
CA HIS A 62 3.62 -8.90 -6.51
C HIS A 62 3.40 -9.06 -8.03
N GLY A 63 4.45 -9.14 -8.82
CA GLY A 63 4.37 -9.34 -10.26
C GLY A 63 3.91 -8.10 -11.03
N THR A 64 3.29 -8.34 -12.18
CA THR A 64 2.83 -7.28 -13.08
C THR A 64 1.48 -6.69 -12.64
N GLY A 65 1.32 -5.37 -12.79
CA GLY A 65 0.02 -4.71 -12.64
C GLY A 65 -0.80 -4.69 -13.93
N GLY A 66 -0.24 -5.17 -15.04
CA GLY A 66 -0.87 -5.15 -16.35
C GLY A 66 -0.93 -3.76 -16.99
N ILE A 67 -1.76 -3.63 -18.01
CA ILE A 67 -1.95 -2.38 -18.75
C ILE A 67 -2.89 -1.47 -17.94
N ILE A 68 -2.50 -0.22 -17.78
CA ILE A 68 -3.24 0.80 -17.04
C ILE A 68 -3.55 2.00 -17.93
N GLY A 69 -4.52 2.84 -17.55
CA GLY A 69 -4.82 4.09 -18.24
C GLY A 69 -5.46 3.94 -19.63
N THR A 70 -5.91 2.72 -19.96
CA THR A 70 -6.66 2.46 -21.19
C THR A 70 -8.06 3.03 -21.12
N GLY A 71 -8.53 3.60 -22.23
CA GLY A 71 -9.90 4.08 -22.41
C GLY A 71 -10.09 4.46 -23.87
N ASN A 72 -11.24 4.10 -24.45
CA ASN A 72 -11.61 4.53 -25.79
C ASN A 72 -13.05 5.03 -25.74
N TYR A 73 -13.23 6.35 -25.61
CA TYR A 73 -14.54 6.97 -25.65
C TYR A 73 -14.90 7.55 -27.03
N GLY A 74 -14.28 7.07 -28.11
CA GLY A 74 -14.50 7.58 -29.46
C GLY A 74 -13.63 8.80 -29.77
N TYR A 75 -13.22 8.92 -31.04
CA TYR A 75 -12.37 10.00 -31.55
C TYR A 75 -13.14 11.32 -31.80
N ASP A 76 -14.43 11.37 -31.46
CA ASP A 76 -15.36 12.45 -31.80
C ASP A 76 -15.37 13.60 -30.78
N ARG A 77 -14.64 13.49 -29.65
CA ARG A 77 -14.49 14.57 -28.66
C ARG A 77 -13.07 14.62 -28.09
N GLU A 78 -12.44 15.79 -28.15
CA GLU A 78 -11.19 16.04 -27.43
C GLU A 78 -11.42 15.90 -25.92
N LEU A 79 -10.96 14.79 -25.34
CA LEU A 79 -11.03 14.56 -23.90
C LEU A 79 -9.70 14.91 -23.23
N ALA A 80 -9.57 16.20 -22.88
CA ALA A 80 -9.11 16.65 -21.56
C ALA A 80 -9.13 18.18 -21.44
N ARG A 81 -10.09 18.74 -20.68
CA ARG A 81 -9.75 19.80 -19.71
C ARG A 81 -10.24 19.38 -18.32
N GLY A 82 -9.28 18.93 -17.48
CA GLY A 82 -9.48 18.70 -16.03
C GLY A 82 -9.23 17.30 -15.45
N TRP A 83 -8.78 16.30 -16.22
CA TRP A 83 -8.55 14.89 -15.82
C TRP A 83 -9.82 14.03 -15.57
N PRO A 84 -9.77 12.71 -15.82
CA PRO A 84 -10.92 11.97 -16.34
C PRO A 84 -11.91 11.44 -15.29
N ARG A 85 -13.17 11.35 -15.72
CA ARG A 85 -14.19 10.45 -15.15
C ARG A 85 -13.82 9.00 -15.49
N GLY A 86 -13.03 8.34 -14.65
CA GLY A 86 -12.69 6.92 -14.77
C GLY A 86 -11.21 6.61 -14.54
N LYS A 87 -10.93 5.44 -13.97
CA LYS A 87 -9.59 4.86 -13.77
C LYS A 87 -9.58 3.46 -14.39
N SER A 88 -8.47 3.05 -15.00
CA SER A 88 -8.30 1.71 -15.58
C SER A 88 -7.08 1.02 -14.98
N GLY A 89 -7.29 -0.20 -14.48
CA GLY A 89 -6.33 -1.01 -13.73
C GLY A 89 -6.97 -2.29 -13.18
N GLY A 90 -6.14 -3.19 -12.64
CA GLY A 90 -6.55 -4.47 -12.07
C GLY A 90 -6.34 -4.54 -10.55
N ILE A 91 -7.13 -5.39 -9.89
CA ILE A 91 -7.01 -5.68 -8.46
C ILE A 91 -6.24 -6.98 -8.28
N HIS A 92 -5.10 -6.92 -7.59
CA HIS A 92 -4.28 -8.08 -7.28
C HIS A 92 -3.95 -8.11 -5.79
N GLY A 93 -4.06 -9.29 -5.19
CA GLY A 93 -3.85 -9.50 -3.76
C GLY A 93 -2.38 -9.74 -3.43
N VAL A 94 -1.92 -9.11 -2.36
CA VAL A 94 -0.70 -9.44 -1.62
C VAL A 94 -1.08 -10.40 -0.50
N VAL A 95 -0.65 -11.65 -0.63
CA VAL A 95 -0.98 -12.73 0.30
C VAL A 95 0.22 -13.06 1.17
N GLY A 96 0.02 -13.10 2.49
CA GLY A 96 1.05 -13.52 3.45
C GLY A 96 2.13 -12.48 3.75
N ALA A 97 1.97 -11.24 3.29
CA ALA A 97 2.75 -10.09 3.74
C ALA A 97 2.02 -9.36 4.87
N ASP A 98 2.78 -8.85 5.84
CA ASP A 98 2.27 -7.83 6.76
C ASP A 98 2.07 -6.49 6.03
N LEU A 99 1.79 -5.42 6.78
CA LEU A 99 1.63 -4.08 6.21
C LEU A 99 2.89 -3.64 5.45
N PRO A 100 2.75 -2.93 4.32
CA PRO A 100 3.87 -2.51 3.50
C PRO A 100 4.64 -1.36 4.16
N ARG A 101 5.97 -1.49 4.21
CA ARG A 101 6.91 -0.42 4.57
C ARG A 101 7.35 0.36 3.34
N ARG A 102 7.54 -0.33 2.21
CA ARG A 102 7.80 0.30 0.92
C ARG A 102 7.34 -0.57 -0.25
N VAL A 103 7.01 0.08 -1.35
CA VAL A 103 6.55 -0.56 -2.58
C VAL A 103 7.45 -0.16 -3.74
N TYR A 104 7.94 -1.14 -4.49
CA TYR A 104 8.57 -0.91 -5.78
C TYR A 104 7.55 -1.03 -6.90
N VAL A 105 7.66 -0.14 -7.87
CA VAL A 105 6.95 -0.30 -9.15
C VAL A 105 7.86 0.09 -10.31
N ARG A 106 7.78 -0.68 -11.39
CA ARG A 106 8.35 -0.37 -12.70
C ARG A 106 7.26 -0.39 -13.75
N TRP A 107 7.20 0.65 -14.57
CA TRP A 107 6.23 0.75 -15.66
C TRP A 107 6.80 1.45 -16.89
N GLN A 108 6.25 1.10 -18.05
CA GLN A 108 6.45 1.82 -19.30
C GLN A 108 5.30 2.79 -19.50
N SER A 109 5.60 4.06 -19.78
CA SER A 109 4.58 4.99 -20.26
C SER A 109 4.56 4.96 -21.79
N ILE A 110 3.35 4.95 -22.36
CA ILE A 110 3.17 5.05 -23.81
C ILE A 110 3.09 6.53 -24.22
N VAL A 111 2.52 7.38 -23.35
CA VAL A 111 2.35 8.82 -23.60
C VAL A 111 3.67 9.56 -23.46
N GLU A 112 4.50 9.14 -22.52
CA GLU A 112 5.88 9.60 -22.36
C GLU A 112 6.78 8.39 -22.68
N PRO A 113 7.40 8.28 -23.87
CA PRO A 113 8.07 7.07 -24.35
C PRO A 113 9.33 6.68 -23.55
N GLN A 114 9.15 6.32 -22.29
CA GLN A 114 10.19 5.99 -21.34
C GLN A 114 9.68 5.02 -20.26
N THR A 115 10.64 4.43 -19.56
CA THR A 115 10.38 3.51 -18.44
C THR A 115 10.72 4.19 -17.13
N TYR A 116 9.77 4.17 -16.19
CA TYR A 116 9.97 4.65 -14.84
C TYR A 116 10.14 3.49 -13.88
N ARG A 117 10.84 3.74 -12.79
CA ARG A 117 10.98 2.83 -11.67
C ARG A 117 11.12 3.65 -10.40
N VAL A 118 10.47 3.22 -9.33
CA VAL A 118 10.52 3.95 -8.06
C VAL A 118 10.29 3.01 -6.90
N TRP A 119 10.96 3.31 -5.78
CA TRP A 119 10.57 2.83 -4.46
C TRP A 119 9.78 3.94 -3.77
N ILE A 120 8.59 3.59 -3.31
CA ILE A 120 7.70 4.47 -2.56
C ILE A 120 7.73 4.00 -1.12
N ASP A 121 8.28 4.81 -0.23
CA ASP A 121 8.25 4.54 1.21
C ASP A 121 6.89 4.94 1.79
N ILE A 122 6.35 4.11 2.69
CA ILE A 122 5.08 4.34 3.38
C ILE A 122 5.42 4.70 4.83
N PRO A 123 5.19 5.96 5.26
CA PRO A 123 5.49 6.38 6.62
C PRO A 123 4.55 5.70 7.62
N GLU A 124 5.03 5.53 8.85
CA GLU A 124 4.23 4.99 9.98
C GLU A 124 3.34 6.07 10.65
N GLU A 125 3.45 7.33 10.20
CA GLU A 125 2.81 8.52 10.78
C GLU A 125 1.52 8.94 10.08
#